data_AF-A0A5C5VNP2-F1
#
_entry.id   AF-A0A5C5VNP2-F1
#
_cell.length_a   1.000
_cell.length_b   1.000
_cell.length_c   1.000
_cell.angle_alpha   90.00
_cell.angle_beta   90.00
_cell.angle_gamma   90.00
#
_symmetry.space_group_name_H-M   'P 1'
#
loop_
_entity.id
_entity.type
_entity.pdbx_description
1 polymer ?
#
loop_
_entity_poly.entity_id
_entity_poly.type
_entity_poly.pdbx_seq_one_letter_code
_entity_poly.pdbx_strand_id
1 'polypeptide(L)'
;MSRPYHQQGGHRGGAPTSPPPKVTALFDPSKPDRELYDSLAEQQADSISGEVNSSQLRRYFGELKGLYNQYRAITAGADDPTRQQRYADRIEPRFKMLRSKIAYGRRQSGRQAEALKMFCGFLDDGIQKVNDATQFERFVLHVEAVVGFMYGNGKVSKS
;
A
#
# COMPACT_ATOMS: atom_id res chain seq x y z
N MET A 1 22.00 -1.54 66.74
CA MET A 1 21.59 -0.91 65.47
C MET A 1 21.70 -1.95 64.36
N SER A 2 20.59 -2.60 63.99
CA SER A 2 20.47 -3.39 62.75
C SER A 2 18.98 -3.52 62.42
N ARG A 3 18.54 -2.90 61.33
CA ARG A 3 17.23 -3.13 60.71
C ARG A 3 17.47 -3.90 59.41
N PRO A 4 16.86 -5.09 59.20
CA PRO A 4 16.87 -5.71 57.89
C PRO A 4 15.82 -5.06 56.98
N TYR A 5 16.23 -4.62 55.79
CA TYR A 5 15.34 -4.18 54.74
C TYR A 5 14.78 -5.41 54.01
N HIS A 6 13.44 -5.54 54.01
CA HIS A 6 12.70 -6.29 53.01
C HIS A 6 12.60 -5.43 51.75
N GLN A 7 13.05 -5.94 50.60
CA GLN A 7 12.75 -5.34 49.29
C GLN A 7 12.23 -6.43 48.35
N GLN A 8 10.91 -6.55 48.29
CA GLN A 8 10.22 -7.10 47.13
C GLN A 8 10.12 -5.98 46.09
N GLY A 9 10.51 -6.28 44.85
CA GLY A 9 10.36 -5.38 43.71
C GLY A 9 10.20 -6.19 42.44
N GLY A 10 8.96 -6.58 42.15
CA GLY A 10 8.60 -7.18 40.87
C GLY A 10 8.71 -6.16 39.74
N HIS A 11 9.46 -6.51 38.69
CA HIS A 11 9.39 -5.80 37.43
C HIS A 11 8.83 -6.69 36.33
N ARG A 12 7.64 -6.24 35.91
CA ARG A 12 6.77 -6.71 34.84
C ARG A 12 7.57 -7.10 33.60
N GLY A 13 7.49 -8.37 33.22
CA GLY A 13 7.81 -8.80 31.88
C GLY A 13 6.89 -8.07 30.90
N GLY A 14 7.47 -7.19 30.07
CA GLY A 14 6.81 -6.65 28.91
C GLY A 14 6.48 -7.82 27.98
N ALA A 15 5.20 -8.09 27.78
CA ALA A 15 4.76 -9.05 26.77
C ALA A 15 5.34 -8.63 25.41
N PRO A 16 5.85 -9.57 24.61
CA PRO A 16 6.29 -9.26 23.25
C PRO A 16 5.09 -8.69 22.49
N THR A 17 5.18 -7.43 22.06
CA THR A 17 4.18 -6.81 21.19
C THR A 17 4.15 -7.64 19.92
N SER A 18 3.07 -8.38 19.74
CA SER A 18 2.84 -9.15 18.52
C SER A 18 3.02 -8.22 17.32
N PRO A 19 3.77 -8.63 16.29
CA PRO A 19 3.91 -7.80 15.09
C PRO A 19 2.52 -7.51 14.53
N PRO A 20 2.26 -6.29 14.04
CA PRO A 20 0.97 -5.95 13.45
C PRO A 20 0.64 -6.96 12.34
N PRO A 21 -0.65 -7.31 12.16
CA PRO A 21 -1.05 -8.25 11.13
C PRO A 21 -0.54 -7.75 9.78
N LYS A 22 0.33 -8.53 9.15
CA LYS A 22 0.80 -8.26 7.80
C LYS A 22 -0.37 -8.52 6.84
N VAL A 23 -1.07 -7.47 6.45
CA VAL A 23 -1.89 -7.52 5.23
C VAL A 23 -0.92 -7.63 4.07
N THR A 24 -0.70 -8.84 3.57
CA THR A 24 0.05 -9.09 2.36
C THR A 24 -0.79 -8.68 1.15
N ALA A 25 -0.20 -7.98 0.18
CA ALA A 25 -0.93 -7.62 -1.03
C ALA A 25 -1.48 -8.85 -1.77
N LEU A 26 -2.79 -8.87 -1.99
CA LEU A 26 -3.49 -9.87 -2.81
C LEU A 26 -3.26 -9.66 -4.31
N PHE A 27 -2.68 -8.51 -4.71
CA PHE A 27 -2.25 -8.28 -6.08
C PHE A 27 -1.29 -9.39 -6.54
N ASP A 28 -1.63 -10.04 -7.65
CA ASP A 28 -0.80 -11.04 -8.31
C ASP A 28 -0.84 -10.79 -9.83
N PRO A 29 0.27 -10.32 -10.45
CA PRO A 29 0.28 -9.98 -11.87
C PRO A 29 0.01 -11.18 -12.79
N SER A 30 0.08 -12.42 -12.31
CA SER A 30 -0.22 -13.61 -13.11
C SER A 30 -1.73 -13.89 -13.23
N LYS A 31 -2.55 -13.30 -12.36
CA LYS A 31 -4.01 -13.50 -12.35
C LYS A 31 -4.69 -12.79 -13.52
N PRO A 32 -5.85 -13.27 -14.00
CA PRO A 32 -6.57 -12.60 -15.09
C PRO A 32 -7.16 -11.26 -14.64
N ASP A 33 -7.29 -10.31 -15.58
CA ASP A 33 -7.77 -8.94 -15.31
C ASP A 33 -9.14 -8.91 -14.62
N ARG A 34 -10.06 -9.79 -15.02
CA ARG A 34 -11.39 -9.92 -14.38
C ARG A 34 -11.31 -10.21 -12.88
N GLU A 35 -10.30 -10.97 -12.45
CA GLU A 35 -10.12 -11.36 -11.05
C GLU A 35 -9.35 -10.26 -10.31
N LEU A 36 -8.36 -9.66 -10.97
CA LEU A 36 -7.61 -8.53 -10.43
C LEU A 36 -8.50 -7.33 -10.13
N TYR A 37 -9.37 -6.92 -11.04
CA TYR A 37 -10.11 -5.66 -10.91
C TYR A 37 -11.47 -5.79 -10.22
N ASP A 38 -11.85 -7.01 -9.85
CA ASP A 38 -13.11 -7.30 -9.17
C ASP A 38 -12.84 -8.03 -7.85
N SER A 39 -12.93 -9.35 -7.81
CA SER A 39 -12.87 -10.15 -6.58
C SER A 39 -11.60 -9.94 -5.74
N LEU A 40 -10.41 -9.84 -6.34
CA LEU A 40 -9.18 -9.57 -5.58
C LEU A 40 -9.11 -8.13 -5.09
N ALA A 41 -9.66 -7.18 -5.85
CA ALA A 41 -9.70 -5.78 -5.43
C ALA A 41 -10.67 -5.59 -4.26
N GLU A 42 -11.84 -6.22 -4.31
CA GLU A 42 -12.82 -6.22 -3.23
C GLU A 42 -12.25 -6.87 -1.96
N GLN A 43 -11.69 -8.09 -2.08
CA GLN A 43 -11.04 -8.77 -0.96
C GLN A 43 -9.90 -7.95 -0.34
N GLN A 44 -9.11 -7.28 -1.18
CA GLN A 44 -8.03 -6.41 -0.71
C GLN A 44 -8.59 -5.19 0.04
N ALA A 45 -9.66 -4.56 -0.43
CA ALA A 45 -10.34 -3.49 0.28
C ALA A 45 -10.90 -3.99 1.62
N ASP A 46 -11.49 -5.18 1.65
CA ASP A 46 -12.05 -5.77 2.85
C ASP A 46 -11.01 -6.11 3.91
N SER A 47 -9.81 -6.50 3.50
CA SER A 47 -8.69 -6.74 4.42
C SER A 47 -8.22 -5.49 5.18
N ILE A 48 -8.47 -4.28 4.66
CA ILE A 48 -8.09 -3.03 5.32
C ILE A 48 -9.06 -2.77 6.47
N SER A 49 -8.57 -2.89 7.70
CA SER A 49 -9.38 -2.74 8.90
C SER A 49 -9.47 -1.27 9.34
N GLY A 50 -10.68 -0.74 9.41
CA GLY A 50 -10.97 0.66 9.75
C GLY A 50 -11.01 1.58 8.54
N GLU A 51 -10.84 2.88 8.79
CA GLU A 51 -11.00 3.93 7.78
C GLU A 51 -9.68 4.63 7.50
N VAL A 52 -9.37 4.84 6.21
CA VAL A 52 -8.25 5.69 5.78
C VAL A 52 -8.77 7.11 5.53
N ASN A 53 -8.07 8.11 6.07
CA ASN A 53 -8.43 9.50 5.80
C ASN A 53 -8.30 9.81 4.30
N SER A 54 -9.34 10.41 3.71
CA SER A 54 -9.39 10.70 2.27
C SER A 54 -8.21 11.54 1.76
N SER A 55 -7.65 12.45 2.58
CA SER A 55 -6.45 13.22 2.23
C SER A 55 -5.19 12.34 2.15
N GLN A 56 -5.05 11.40 3.10
CA GLN A 56 -3.93 10.46 3.11
C GLN A 56 -4.04 9.50 1.93
N LEU A 57 -5.24 8.97 1.68
CA LEU A 57 -5.53 8.13 0.53
C LEU A 57 -5.18 8.85 -0.78
N ARG A 58 -5.71 10.07 -0.97
CA ARG A 58 -5.45 10.90 -2.16
C ARG A 58 -3.96 11.20 -2.34
N ARG A 59 -3.22 11.43 -1.25
CA ARG A 59 -1.77 11.68 -1.33
C ARG A 59 -1.02 10.52 -1.98
N TYR A 60 -1.23 9.28 -1.50
CA TYR A 60 -0.49 8.12 -2.01
C TYR A 60 -1.04 7.63 -3.35
N PHE A 61 -2.37 7.48 -3.46
CA PHE A 61 -3.00 7.04 -4.70
C PHE A 61 -2.86 8.07 -5.82
N GLY A 62 -2.95 9.36 -5.50
CA GLY A 62 -2.77 10.44 -6.46
C GLY A 62 -1.35 10.48 -7.03
N GLU A 63 -0.33 10.19 -6.22
CA GLU A 63 1.04 10.09 -6.72
C GLU A 63 1.21 8.91 -7.69
N LEU A 64 0.63 7.75 -7.37
CA LEU A 64 0.62 6.59 -8.26
C LEU A 64 -0.11 6.90 -9.59
N LYS A 65 -1.30 7.52 -9.52
CA LYS A 65 -2.04 7.97 -10.71
C LYS A 65 -1.28 9.02 -11.51
N GLY A 66 -0.51 9.89 -10.85
CA GLY A 66 0.37 10.85 -11.51
C GLY A 66 1.42 10.16 -12.38
N LEU A 67 2.09 9.13 -11.86
CA LEU A 67 3.03 8.31 -12.62
C LEU A 67 2.35 7.57 -13.78
N TYR A 68 1.15 7.05 -13.56
CA TYR A 68 0.38 6.38 -14.61
C TYR A 68 0.01 7.34 -15.75
N ASN A 69 -0.47 8.55 -15.42
CA ASN A 69 -0.78 9.56 -16.41
C ASN A 69 0.46 9.99 -17.20
N GLN A 70 1.61 10.14 -16.53
CA GLN A 70 2.88 10.41 -17.20
C GLN A 70 3.25 9.27 -18.14
N TYR A 71 3.17 8.02 -17.68
CA TYR A 71 3.42 6.84 -18.51
C TYR A 71 2.53 6.83 -19.75
N ARG A 72 1.22 7.04 -19.59
CA ARG A 72 0.25 7.12 -20.70
C ARG A 72 0.60 8.23 -21.70
N ALA A 73 1.02 9.39 -21.23
CA ALA A 73 1.41 10.50 -22.09
C ALA A 73 2.68 10.18 -22.90
N ILE A 74 3.71 9.63 -22.26
CA ILE A 74 4.96 9.29 -22.95
C ILE A 74 4.85 8.02 -23.78
N THR A 75 3.78 7.24 -23.71
CA THR A 75 3.59 6.00 -24.50
C THR A 75 2.46 6.08 -25.51
N ALA A 76 1.81 7.25 -25.65
CA ALA A 76 0.77 7.44 -26.65
C ALA A 76 1.30 7.15 -28.06
N GLY A 77 0.63 6.22 -28.77
CA GLY A 77 1.01 5.81 -30.12
C GLY A 77 2.29 4.96 -30.23
N ALA A 78 2.90 4.56 -29.10
CA ALA A 78 4.07 3.72 -29.09
C ALA A 78 3.71 2.23 -29.18
N ASP A 79 4.56 1.46 -29.86
CA ASP A 79 4.53 0.00 -29.86
C ASP A 79 5.07 -0.60 -28.56
N ASP A 80 4.81 -1.89 -28.32
CA ASP A 80 5.15 -2.55 -27.05
C ASP A 80 6.63 -2.44 -26.66
N PRO A 81 7.62 -2.66 -27.56
CA PRO A 81 9.03 -2.49 -27.22
C PRO A 81 9.35 -1.07 -26.74
N THR A 82 8.82 -0.05 -27.42
CA THR A 82 9.02 1.35 -27.03
C THR A 82 8.35 1.66 -25.69
N ARG A 83 7.16 1.08 -25.42
CA ARG A 83 6.47 1.24 -24.12
C ARG A 83 7.32 0.69 -22.98
N GLN A 84 7.87 -0.52 -23.14
CA GLN A 84 8.73 -1.15 -22.13
C GLN A 84 9.99 -0.31 -21.87
N GLN A 85 10.65 0.16 -22.93
CA GLN A 85 11.84 1.00 -22.80
C GLN A 85 11.52 2.32 -22.07
N ARG A 86 10.45 3.02 -22.47
CA ARG A 86 10.04 4.29 -21.85
C ARG A 86 9.62 4.10 -20.39
N TYR A 87 8.98 2.98 -20.06
CA TYR A 87 8.70 2.60 -18.67
C TYR A 87 9.99 2.45 -17.87
N ALA A 88 10.91 1.60 -18.33
CA ALA A 88 12.17 1.32 -17.65
C ALA A 88 13.01 2.61 -17.42
N ASP A 89 13.09 3.48 -18.42
CA ASP A 89 13.93 4.69 -18.34
C ASP A 89 13.32 5.81 -17.51
N ARG A 90 11.98 5.96 -17.53
CA ARG A 90 11.32 7.18 -17.05
C ARG A 90 10.36 6.97 -15.89
N ILE A 91 9.76 5.78 -15.79
CA ILE A 91 8.66 5.50 -14.86
C ILE A 91 9.13 4.58 -13.74
N GLU A 92 9.78 3.46 -14.07
CA GLU A 92 10.19 2.47 -13.09
C GLU A 92 11.02 3.05 -11.94
N PRO A 93 12.06 3.88 -12.16
CA PRO A 93 12.84 4.43 -11.05
C PRO A 93 11.99 5.27 -10.08
N ARG A 94 11.05 6.05 -10.62
CA ARG A 94 10.14 6.90 -9.83
C ARG A 94 9.09 6.06 -9.10
N PHE A 95 8.58 5.03 -9.77
CA PHE A 95 7.65 4.07 -9.21
C PHE A 95 8.28 3.27 -8.05
N LYS A 96 9.53 2.79 -8.20
CA LYS A 96 10.26 2.15 -7.11
C LYS A 96 10.60 3.13 -5.99
N MET A 97 10.89 4.41 -6.32
CA MET A 97 11.12 5.46 -5.32
C MET A 97 9.88 5.77 -4.47
N LEU A 98 8.66 5.60 -5.00
CA LEU A 98 7.41 5.78 -4.24
C LEU A 98 7.36 4.96 -2.94
N ARG A 99 8.04 3.80 -2.92
CA ARG A 99 8.18 2.96 -1.72
C ARG A 99 8.78 3.70 -0.52
N SER A 100 9.71 4.62 -0.76
CA SER A 100 10.32 5.43 0.31
C SER A 100 9.29 6.31 1.02
N LYS A 101 8.33 6.88 0.28
CA LYS A 101 7.23 7.69 0.83
C LYS A 101 6.19 6.82 1.53
N ILE A 102 5.91 5.64 0.99
CA ILE A 102 5.02 4.65 1.58
C ILE A 102 5.56 4.17 2.94
N ALA A 103 6.88 3.94 3.04
CA ALA A 103 7.53 3.55 4.28
C ALA A 103 7.32 4.57 5.42
N TYR A 104 7.20 5.87 5.09
CA TYR A 104 6.84 6.89 6.07
C TYR A 104 5.40 6.71 6.60
N GLY A 105 4.44 6.43 5.71
CA GLY A 105 3.04 6.17 6.10
C GLY A 105 2.92 4.98 7.04
N ARG A 106 3.74 3.94 6.83
CA ARG A 106 3.80 2.76 7.71
C ARG A 106 4.29 3.04 9.13
N ARG A 107 4.98 4.16 9.37
CA ARG A 107 5.51 4.55 10.68
C ARG A 107 4.55 5.38 11.52
N GLN A 108 3.39 5.77 10.98
CA GLN A 108 2.41 6.54 11.75
C GLN A 108 1.88 5.73 12.95
N SER A 109 1.54 6.42 14.03
CA SER A 109 1.00 5.82 15.25
C SER A 109 -0.37 6.41 15.59
N GLY A 110 -1.19 5.66 16.34
CA GLY A 110 -2.55 6.05 16.72
C GLY A 110 -3.64 5.21 16.05
N ARG A 111 -4.89 5.41 16.50
CA ARG A 111 -6.04 4.56 16.13
C ARG A 111 -6.41 4.63 14.64
N GLN A 112 -6.21 5.77 13.98
CA GLN A 112 -6.42 5.92 12.54
C GLN A 112 -5.20 5.52 11.70
N ALA A 113 -4.05 5.23 12.34
CA ALA A 113 -2.83 4.87 11.62
C ALA A 113 -2.86 3.43 11.10
N GLU A 114 -3.67 2.55 11.68
CA GLU A 114 -3.66 1.12 11.31
C GLU A 114 -4.20 0.88 9.91
N ALA A 115 -5.35 1.47 9.56
CA ALA A 115 -5.90 1.40 8.21
C ALA A 115 -4.91 1.95 7.17
N LEU A 116 -4.25 3.09 7.48
CA LEU A 116 -3.23 3.66 6.62
C LEU A 116 -2.02 2.73 6.46
N LYS A 117 -1.55 2.10 7.55
CA LYS A 117 -0.44 1.14 7.49
C LYS A 117 -0.78 -0.05 6.60
N MET A 118 -1.99 -0.58 6.70
CA MET A 118 -2.45 -1.68 5.86
C MET A 118 -2.49 -1.28 4.38
N PHE A 119 -3.07 -0.11 4.09
CA PHE A 119 -3.09 0.43 2.72
C PHE A 119 -1.68 0.67 2.17
N CYS A 120 -0.79 1.28 2.97
CA CYS A 120 0.62 1.46 2.60
C CYS A 120 1.36 0.13 2.45
N GLY A 121 1.07 -0.87 3.28
CA GLY A 121 1.63 -2.22 3.17
C GLY A 121 1.23 -2.88 1.86
N PHE A 122 -0.06 -2.82 1.52
CA PHE A 122 -0.59 -3.26 0.22
C PHE A 122 0.16 -2.60 -0.95
N LEU A 123 0.35 -1.29 -0.93
CA LEU A 123 1.08 -0.59 -2.00
C LEU A 123 2.55 -1.04 -2.09
N ASP A 124 3.25 -1.13 -0.96
CA ASP A 124 4.66 -1.53 -0.91
C ASP A 124 4.88 -2.96 -1.46
N ASP A 125 4.02 -3.89 -1.06
CA ASP A 125 4.07 -5.28 -1.53
C ASP A 125 3.71 -5.38 -3.02
N GLY A 126 2.70 -4.65 -3.47
CA GLY A 126 2.32 -4.60 -4.89
C GLY A 126 3.42 -4.04 -5.79
N ILE A 127 4.08 -2.94 -5.38
CA ILE A 127 5.20 -2.34 -6.13
C ILE A 127 6.37 -3.32 -6.29
N GLN A 128 6.60 -4.19 -5.31
CA GLN A 128 7.65 -5.21 -5.37
C GLN A 128 7.35 -6.30 -6.39
N LYS A 129 6.06 -6.61 -6.62
CA LYS A 129 5.63 -7.66 -7.56
C LYS A 129 5.63 -7.22 -9.03
N VAL A 130 5.69 -5.91 -9.30
CA VAL A 130 5.68 -5.34 -10.66
C VAL A 130 7.10 -5.30 -11.25
N ASN A 131 7.26 -5.92 -12.41
CA ASN A 131 8.56 -6.08 -13.09
C ASN A 131 8.63 -5.45 -14.49
N ASP A 132 7.49 -5.06 -15.07
CA ASP A 132 7.43 -4.53 -16.44
C ASP A 132 6.30 -3.51 -16.60
N ALA A 133 6.23 -2.87 -17.77
CA ALA A 133 5.25 -1.82 -18.04
C ALA A 133 3.80 -2.34 -18.00
N THR A 134 3.58 -3.57 -18.46
CA THR A 134 2.26 -4.19 -18.49
C THR A 134 1.78 -4.44 -17.06
N GLN A 135 2.63 -5.02 -16.21
CA GLN A 135 2.34 -5.25 -14.80
C GLN A 135 2.13 -3.94 -14.03
N PHE A 136 2.85 -2.87 -14.40
CA PHE A 136 2.63 -1.55 -13.81
C PHE A 136 1.22 -1.02 -14.10
N GLU A 137 0.76 -1.08 -15.36
CA GLU A 137 -0.60 -0.65 -15.71
C GLU A 137 -1.65 -1.45 -14.94
N ARG A 138 -1.48 -2.78 -14.91
CA ARG A 138 -2.39 -3.70 -14.22
C ARG A 138 -2.42 -3.43 -12.71
N PHE A 139 -1.27 -3.12 -12.11
CA PHE A 139 -1.20 -2.74 -10.71
C PHE A 139 -1.94 -1.43 -10.42
N VAL A 140 -1.78 -0.40 -11.25
CA VAL A 140 -2.48 0.88 -11.06
C VAL A 140 -4.00 0.68 -11.15
N LEU A 141 -4.47 -0.09 -12.12
CA LEU A 141 -5.90 -0.40 -12.29
C LEU A 141 -6.45 -1.22 -11.12
N HIS A 142 -5.68 -2.18 -10.62
CA HIS A 142 -6.03 -2.91 -9.40
C HIS A 142 -6.15 -1.99 -8.18
N VAL A 143 -5.18 -1.09 -7.97
CA VAL A 143 -5.26 -0.11 -6.87
C VAL A 143 -6.48 0.81 -7.02
N GLU A 144 -6.81 1.22 -8.24
CA GLU A 144 -8.00 2.04 -8.52
C GLU A 144 -9.30 1.29 -8.18
N ALA A 145 -9.40 0.02 -8.53
CA ALA A 145 -10.53 -0.83 -8.12
C ALA A 145 -10.61 -0.99 -6.60
N VAL A 146 -9.49 -1.27 -5.92
CA VAL A 146 -9.43 -1.36 -4.44
C VAL A 146 -9.93 -0.07 -3.80
N VAL A 147 -9.46 1.09 -4.29
CA VAL A 147 -9.91 2.39 -3.79
C VAL A 147 -11.42 2.58 -4.02
N GLY A 148 -11.94 2.16 -5.18
CA GLY A 148 -13.38 2.16 -5.47
C GLY A 148 -14.18 1.37 -4.44
N PHE A 149 -13.80 0.11 -4.18
CA PHE A 149 -14.42 -0.73 -3.15
C PHE A 149 -14.27 -0.15 -1.75
N MET A 150 -13.12 0.45 -1.40
CA MET A 150 -12.95 1.12 -0.11
C MET A 150 -13.96 2.27 0.08
N TYR A 151 -14.23 3.07 -0.95
CA TYR A 151 -15.27 4.10 -0.89
C TYR A 151 -16.67 3.48 -0.77
N GLY A 152 -16.97 2.44 -1.55
CA GLY A 152 -18.25 1.72 -1.50
C GLY A 152 -18.55 1.10 -0.14
N ASN A 153 -17.52 0.56 0.52
CA ASN A 153 -17.63 -0.16 1.80
C ASN A 153 -17.47 0.76 3.02
N GLY A 154 -17.42 2.09 2.84
CA GLY A 154 -17.28 3.05 3.94
C GLY A 154 -15.92 3.03 4.64
N LYS A 155 -14.86 2.53 3.99
CA LYS A 155 -13.49 2.44 4.52
C LYS A 155 -12.64 3.69 4.30
N VAL A 156 -13.28 4.79 3.90
CA VAL A 156 -12.63 6.09 3.69
C VAL A 156 -13.33 7.15 4.51
N SER A 157 -12.60 7.76 5.44
CA SER A 157 -13.12 8.84 6.27
C SER A 157 -12.97 10.20 5.57
N LYS A 158 -13.93 11.09 5.80
CA LYS A 158 -13.81 12.49 5.36
C LYS A 158 -12.66 13.16 6.14
N SER A 159 -11.93 14.02 5.44
CA SER A 159 -10.90 14.85 6.08
C SER A 159 -11.48 15.87 7.05
#